data_AF-A0A2W2M8K8-F1
#
_entry.id   AF-A0A2W2M8K8-F1
#
_cell.length_a   1.000
_cell.length_b   1.000
_cell.length_c   1.000
_cell.angle_alpha   90.00
_cell.angle_beta   90.00
_cell.angle_gamma   90.00
#
_symmetry.space_group_name_H-M   'P 1'
#
loop_
_entity.id
_entity.type
_entity.pdbx_description
1 polymer ?
#
loop_
_entity_poly.entity_id
_entity_poly.type
_entity_poly.pdbx_seq_one_letter_code
_entity_poly.pdbx_strand_id
1 'polypeptide(L)'
;MEELAKDVTAFANGGGGILVLGVTTRLEDGEEVLDTIAPLDRSAVDLDQVRKLIREHVTPVPWGITVDWSDDGQHRVVFIDIPQQAPATIFVVAAPTGKQGKVPAHTVAVPRRDADGTHWLPRTEVQRLLSMGATAHGMPGPQALTELG
;
A
#
# COMPACT_ATOMS: atom_id res chain seq x y z
N MET A 1 -2.92 10.55 3.61
CA MET A 1 -2.23 10.13 2.37
C MET A 1 -1.29 8.95 2.63
N GLU A 2 -0.40 9.04 3.61
CA GLU A 2 0.51 7.93 3.97
C GLU A 2 -0.22 6.63 4.31
N GLU A 3 -1.38 6.73 4.95
CA GLU A 3 -2.18 5.58 5.38
C GLU A 3 -2.73 4.75 4.20
N LEU A 4 -3.39 5.38 3.23
CA LEU A 4 -3.89 4.68 2.04
C LEU A 4 -2.78 3.96 1.27
N ALA A 5 -1.64 4.63 1.04
CA ALA A 5 -0.52 4.04 0.32
C ALA A 5 0.07 2.85 1.09
N LYS A 6 0.20 2.97 2.41
CA LYS A 6 0.62 1.87 3.30
C LYS A 6 -0.32 0.67 3.16
N ASP A 7 -1.63 0.87 3.23
CA ASP A 7 -2.61 -0.22 3.20
C ASP A 7 -2.66 -0.90 1.83
N VAL A 8 -2.66 -0.12 0.73
CA VAL A 8 -2.57 -0.66 -0.64
C VAL A 8 -1.30 -1.50 -0.80
N THR A 9 -0.17 -1.01 -0.30
CA THR A 9 1.12 -1.72 -0.37
C THR A 9 1.10 -2.98 0.49
N ALA A 10 0.45 -2.94 1.65
CA ALA A 10 0.30 -4.10 2.53
C ALA A 10 -0.48 -5.23 1.85
N PHE A 11 -1.57 -4.90 1.16
CA PHE A 11 -2.35 -5.87 0.36
C PHE A 11 -1.58 -6.37 -0.86
N ALA A 12 -0.85 -5.48 -1.56
CA ALA A 12 -0.03 -5.85 -2.72
C ALA A 12 1.11 -6.82 -2.36
N ASN A 13 1.75 -6.65 -1.20
CA ASN A 13 2.74 -7.58 -0.64
C ASN A 13 2.13 -8.81 0.04
N GLY A 14 0.81 -8.85 0.16
CA GLY A 14 0.04 -9.98 0.68
C GLY A 14 -0.58 -10.81 -0.44
N GLY A 15 -1.79 -11.30 -0.21
CA GLY A 15 -2.57 -12.06 -1.20
C GLY A 15 -3.45 -11.20 -2.11
N GLY A 16 -3.33 -9.87 -2.08
CA GLY A 16 -4.37 -8.96 -2.57
C GLY A 16 -5.54 -8.84 -1.59
N GLY A 17 -6.55 -8.08 -1.96
CA GLY A 17 -7.75 -7.85 -1.14
C GLY A 17 -8.50 -6.59 -1.54
N ILE A 18 -9.55 -6.26 -0.78
CA ILE A 18 -10.41 -5.10 -1.01
C ILE A 18 -10.30 -4.16 0.18
N LEU A 19 -10.01 -2.88 -0.08
CA LEU A 19 -10.19 -1.79 0.87
C LEU A 19 -11.54 -1.14 0.62
N VAL A 20 -12.31 -0.89 1.68
CA VAL A 20 -13.60 -0.18 1.58
C VAL A 20 -13.54 1.09 2.41
N LEU A 21 -13.82 2.23 1.77
CA LEU A 21 -13.95 3.53 2.40
C LEU A 21 -15.42 3.85 2.62
N GLY A 22 -15.75 4.42 3.78
CA GLY A 22 -17.14 4.68 4.18
C GLY A 22 -17.75 3.59 5.07
N VAL A 23 -16.91 2.83 5.77
CA VAL A 23 -17.35 1.89 6.83
C VAL A 23 -16.69 2.32 8.14
N THR A 24 -17.49 2.50 9.18
CA THR A 24 -16.99 2.76 10.53
C THR A 24 -16.63 1.45 11.23
N THR A 25 -15.67 1.54 12.13
CA THR A 25 -15.36 0.45 13.06
C THR A 25 -15.78 0.85 14.47
N ARG A 26 -16.06 -0.14 15.30
CA ARG A 26 -16.18 0.03 16.75
C ARG A 26 -15.29 -0.98 17.46
N LEU A 27 -14.86 -0.63 18.67
CA LEU A 27 -14.12 -1.54 19.51
C LEU A 27 -15.11 -2.45 20.25
N GLU A 28 -14.98 -3.76 20.07
CA GLU A 28 -15.75 -4.79 20.78
C GLU A 28 -14.78 -5.84 21.30
N ASP A 29 -14.78 -6.08 22.61
CA ASP A 29 -13.88 -7.01 23.29
C ASP A 29 -12.37 -6.84 22.97
N GLY A 30 -11.97 -5.61 22.62
CA GLY A 30 -10.59 -5.25 22.27
C GLY A 30 -10.24 -5.44 20.79
N GLU A 31 -11.20 -5.85 19.97
CA GLU A 31 -11.06 -6.01 18.52
C GLU A 31 -11.85 -4.93 17.77
N GLU A 32 -11.31 -4.46 16.65
CA GLU A 32 -12.05 -3.55 15.76
C GLU A 32 -13.00 -4.35 14.88
N VAL A 33 -14.29 -4.14 15.07
CA VAL A 33 -15.34 -4.79 14.29
C VAL A 33 -16.01 -3.76 13.38
N LEU A 34 -16.33 -4.15 12.15
CA LEU A 34 -17.12 -3.33 11.23
C LEU A 34 -18.48 -3.03 11.87
N ASP A 35 -18.84 -1.75 11.92
CA ASP A 35 -20.03 -1.29 12.61
C ASP A 35 -21.12 -0.85 11.64
N THR A 36 -20.93 0.29 10.99
CA THR A 36 -21.96 0.93 10.17
C THR A 36 -21.38 1.41 8.84
N ILE A 37 -22.16 1.32 7.77
CA ILE A 37 -21.82 2.01 6.52
C ILE A 37 -22.12 3.49 6.71
N ALA A 38 -21.08 4.33 6.74
CA ALA A 38 -21.16 5.78 6.72
C ALA A 38 -21.09 6.26 5.26
N PRO A 39 -22.24 6.55 4.61
CA PRO A 39 -22.27 6.77 3.17
C PRO A 39 -21.42 7.97 2.77
N LEU A 40 -20.64 7.79 1.72
CA LEU A 40 -19.79 8.83 1.15
C LEU A 40 -20.54 9.60 0.06
N ASP A 41 -20.44 10.93 0.11
CA ASP A 41 -20.88 11.79 -0.98
C ASP A 41 -19.90 11.70 -2.16
N ARG A 42 -20.40 11.69 -3.39
CA ARG A 42 -19.55 11.67 -4.61
C ARG A 42 -18.67 12.91 -4.71
N SER A 43 -19.09 14.03 -4.14
CA SER A 43 -18.30 15.26 -4.08
C SER A 43 -17.19 15.20 -3.03
N ALA A 44 -17.25 14.27 -2.08
CA ALA A 44 -16.28 14.14 -1.00
C ALA A 44 -15.05 13.30 -1.40
N VAL A 45 -15.16 12.44 -2.42
CA VAL A 45 -14.05 11.58 -2.87
C VAL A 45 -13.84 11.69 -4.37
N ASP A 46 -12.67 12.20 -4.74
CA ASP A 46 -12.17 12.16 -6.11
C ASP A 46 -11.40 10.84 -6.35
N LEU A 47 -11.99 9.95 -7.14
CA LEU A 47 -11.38 8.65 -7.45
C LEU A 47 -10.08 8.79 -8.25
N ASP A 48 -9.94 9.82 -9.08
CA ASP A 48 -8.72 10.05 -9.86
C ASP A 48 -7.59 10.55 -8.96
N GLN A 49 -7.91 11.36 -7.95
CA GLN A 49 -6.97 11.73 -6.91
C GLN A 49 -6.49 10.50 -6.12
N VAL A 50 -7.40 9.59 -5.75
CA VAL A 50 -7.05 8.32 -5.07
C VAL A 50 -6.07 7.50 -5.94
N ARG A 51 -6.39 7.30 -7.22
CA ARG A 51 -5.52 6.57 -8.16
C ARG A 51 -4.16 7.25 -8.32
N LYS A 52 -4.13 8.58 -8.37
CA LYS A 52 -2.89 9.37 -8.48
C LYS A 52 -2.03 9.19 -7.24
N LEU A 53 -2.61 9.25 -6.04
CA LEU A 53 -1.87 9.03 -4.80
C LEU A 53 -1.23 7.65 -4.74
N ILE A 54 -1.95 6.61 -5.16
CA ILE A 54 -1.37 5.25 -5.22
C ILE A 54 -0.15 5.22 -6.14
N ARG A 55 -0.26 5.80 -7.35
CA ARG A 55 0.85 5.85 -8.31
C ARG A 55 2.06 6.65 -7.81
N GLU A 56 1.83 7.70 -7.03
CA GLU A 56 2.89 8.58 -6.53
C GLU A 56 3.61 8.01 -5.31
N HIS A 57 2.94 7.18 -4.51
CA HIS A 57 3.44 6.76 -3.20
C HIS A 57 3.79 5.28 -3.08
N VAL A 58 3.37 4.42 -4.02
CA VAL A 58 3.68 2.99 -4.03
C VAL A 58 4.66 2.67 -5.15
N THR A 59 5.75 1.97 -4.82
CA THR A 59 6.81 1.61 -5.79
C THR A 59 7.14 0.11 -5.73
N PRO A 60 7.15 -0.61 -6.86
CA PRO A 60 6.58 -0.21 -8.15
C PRO A 60 5.06 0.02 -8.03
N VAL A 61 4.43 0.59 -9.05
CA VAL A 61 2.96 0.74 -9.04
C VAL A 61 2.33 -0.66 -9.15
N PRO A 62 1.45 -1.07 -8.23
CA PRO A 62 0.77 -2.37 -8.33
C PRO A 62 -0.15 -2.42 -9.56
N TRP A 63 -0.24 -3.59 -10.19
CA TRP A 63 -1.02 -3.77 -11.42
C TRP A 63 -2.47 -4.10 -11.11
N GLY A 64 -3.36 -3.72 -12.02
CA GLY A 64 -4.77 -4.13 -11.99
C GLY A 64 -5.62 -3.51 -10.87
N ILE A 65 -5.12 -2.50 -10.15
CA ILE A 65 -5.91 -1.84 -9.10
C ILE A 65 -7.16 -1.20 -9.70
N THR A 66 -8.32 -1.56 -9.16
CA THR A 66 -9.59 -0.90 -9.45
C THR A 66 -9.96 -0.01 -8.28
N VAL A 67 -10.35 1.24 -8.56
CA VAL A 67 -10.93 2.17 -7.59
C VAL A 67 -12.29 2.53 -8.13
N ASP A 68 -13.37 2.23 -7.43
CA ASP A 68 -14.71 2.59 -7.94
C ASP A 68 -15.73 2.75 -6.80
N TRP A 69 -16.89 3.27 -7.17
CA TRP A 69 -18.05 3.36 -6.30
C TRP A 69 -18.81 2.03 -6.26
N SER A 70 -19.25 1.64 -5.07
CA SER A 70 -20.33 0.67 -4.89
C SER A 70 -21.51 1.37 -4.23
N ASP A 71 -22.71 1.16 -4.76
CA ASP A 71 -23.94 1.83 -4.34
C ASP A 71 -25.09 0.81 -4.35
N ASP A 72 -25.77 0.65 -3.22
CA ASP A 72 -26.93 -0.24 -3.07
C ASP A 72 -28.27 0.50 -3.13
N GLY A 73 -28.24 1.80 -3.43
CA GLY A 73 -29.40 2.71 -3.46
C GLY A 73 -29.71 3.38 -2.13
N GLN A 74 -29.09 2.96 -1.02
CA GLN A 74 -29.22 3.58 0.30
C GLN A 74 -27.87 4.07 0.84
N HIS A 75 -26.83 3.29 0.59
CA HIS A 75 -25.47 3.52 1.02
C HIS A 75 -24.53 3.52 -0.18
N ARG A 76 -23.51 4.37 -0.08
CA ARG A 76 -22.49 4.51 -1.09
C ARG A 76 -21.11 4.45 -0.45
N VAL A 77 -20.26 3.60 -0.97
CA VAL A 77 -18.88 3.40 -0.52
C VAL A 77 -17.93 3.47 -1.70
N VAL A 78 -16.66 3.76 -1.43
CA VAL A 78 -15.59 3.55 -2.41
C VAL A 78 -14.90 2.25 -2.08
N PHE A 79 -14.73 1.39 -3.07
CA PHE A 79 -13.87 0.22 -2.93
C PHE A 79 -12.59 0.39 -3.74
N ILE A 80 -11.53 -0.21 -3.24
CA ILE A 80 -10.24 -0.34 -3.92
C ILE A 80 -9.92 -1.82 -3.95
N ASP A 81 -10.03 -2.43 -5.12
CA ASP A 81 -9.64 -3.82 -5.35
C ASP A 81 -8.15 -3.85 -5.70
N ILE A 82 -7.36 -4.53 -4.86
CA ILE A 82 -5.94 -4.79 -5.07
C ILE A 82 -5.81 -6.29 -5.41
N PRO A 83 -5.66 -6.65 -6.69
CA PRO A 83 -5.55 -8.05 -7.06
C PRO A 83 -4.25 -8.65 -6.53
N GLN A 84 -4.19 -9.97 -6.42
CA GLN A 84 -2.97 -10.68 -6.07
C GLN A 84 -1.83 -10.31 -7.04
N GLN A 85 -0.71 -9.85 -6.48
CA GLN A 85 0.44 -9.44 -7.27
C GLN A 85 1.39 -10.62 -7.53
N ALA A 86 2.28 -10.46 -8.52
CA ALA A 86 3.26 -11.49 -8.85
C ALA A 86 4.18 -11.76 -7.63
N PRO A 87 4.40 -13.02 -7.22
CA PRO A 87 5.11 -13.36 -5.97
C PRO A 87 6.55 -12.82 -5.86
N ALA A 88 7.19 -12.48 -6.99
CA ALA A 88 8.56 -11.99 -7.03
C ALA A 88 8.68 -10.46 -6.96
N THR A 89 7.56 -9.74 -6.76
CA THR A 89 7.57 -8.27 -6.68
C THR A 89 7.39 -7.81 -5.24
N ILE A 90 8.33 -7.00 -4.76
CA ILE A 90 8.22 -6.33 -3.45
C ILE A 90 7.77 -4.90 -3.71
N PHE A 91 6.67 -4.52 -3.07
CA PHE A 91 6.13 -3.17 -3.10
C PHE A 91 6.57 -2.40 -1.86
N VAL A 92 6.92 -1.13 -2.04
CA VAL A 92 7.44 -0.27 -0.97
C VAL A 92 6.74 1.07 -0.94
N VAL A 93 6.75 1.67 0.25
CA VAL A 93 6.38 3.07 0.49
C VAL A 93 7.55 3.80 1.14
N ALA A 94 7.49 5.14 1.19
CA ALA A 94 8.42 5.92 1.99
C ALA A 94 8.35 5.48 3.46
N ALA A 95 9.51 5.30 4.10
CA ALA A 95 9.54 4.87 5.49
C ALA A 95 8.93 5.95 6.41
N PRO A 96 8.05 5.60 7.36
CA PRO A 96 7.52 6.55 8.32
C PRO A 96 8.67 7.08 9.20
N THR A 97 8.89 8.39 9.17
CA THR A 97 10.01 9.03 9.92
C THR A 97 9.57 9.64 11.25
N GLY A 98 8.28 9.63 11.56
CA GLY A 98 7.71 10.23 12.77
C GLY A 98 7.85 11.76 12.86
N LYS A 99 8.39 12.41 11.82
CA LYS A 99 8.56 13.87 11.73
C LYS A 99 7.89 14.39 10.48
N GLN A 100 7.16 15.50 10.59
CA GLN A 100 6.73 16.25 9.42
C GLN A 100 7.95 16.80 8.71
N GLY A 101 8.21 16.35 7.48
CA GLY A 101 9.38 16.74 6.71
C GLY A 101 9.61 15.84 5.50
N LYS A 102 10.55 16.24 4.64
CA LYS A 102 10.92 15.48 3.46
C LYS A 102 11.60 14.18 3.90
N VAL A 103 10.90 13.05 3.77
CA VAL A 103 11.48 11.72 3.98
C VAL A 103 12.60 11.54 2.94
N PRO A 104 13.80 11.10 3.34
CA PRO A 104 14.86 10.86 2.38
C PRO A 104 14.42 9.82 1.34
N ALA A 105 14.65 10.09 0.05
CA ALA A 105 14.21 9.22 -1.04
C ALA A 105 14.80 7.79 -0.99
N HIS A 106 15.82 7.58 -0.17
CA HIS A 106 16.49 6.29 0.02
C HIS A 106 15.96 5.48 1.21
N THR A 107 14.96 5.98 1.96
CA THR A 107 14.36 5.23 3.07
C THR A 107 13.01 4.66 2.66
N VAL A 108 12.95 3.32 2.55
CA VAL A 108 11.75 2.59 2.18
C VAL A 108 11.28 1.68 3.31
N ALA A 109 9.98 1.43 3.36
CA ALA A 109 9.36 0.44 4.22
C ALA A 109 8.54 -0.55 3.37
N VAL A 110 8.51 -1.81 3.80
CA VAL A 110 7.77 -2.89 3.15
C VAL A 110 6.63 -3.30 4.09
N PRO A 111 5.44 -2.68 4.00
CA PRO A 111 4.29 -3.13 4.76
C PRO A 111 3.76 -4.45 4.19
N ARG A 112 3.28 -5.32 5.05
CA ARG A 112 2.63 -6.58 4.67
C ARG A 112 1.38 -6.77 5.52
N ARG A 113 0.27 -7.10 4.86
CA ARG A 113 -0.97 -7.49 5.52
C ARG A 113 -0.90 -8.96 5.94
N ASP A 114 -1.23 -9.25 7.18
CA ASP A 114 -1.45 -10.60 7.70
C ASP A 114 -2.69 -10.59 8.60
N ALA A 115 -3.72 -11.36 8.20
CA ALA A 115 -5.07 -11.27 8.74
C ALA A 115 -5.54 -9.80 8.90
N ASP A 116 -5.78 -9.37 10.14
CA ASP A 116 -6.33 -8.05 10.46
C ASP A 116 -5.25 -6.98 10.65
N GLY A 117 -3.97 -7.39 10.69
CA GLY A 117 -2.84 -6.52 10.96
C GLY A 117 -2.04 -6.14 9.71
N THR A 118 -1.42 -4.95 9.77
CA THR A 118 -0.32 -4.58 8.87
C THR A 118 0.96 -4.48 9.65
N HIS A 119 1.97 -5.25 9.26
CA HIS A 119 3.30 -5.23 9.88
C HIS A 119 4.36 -4.76 8.89
N TRP A 120 5.43 -4.18 9.40
CA TRP A 120 6.59 -3.77 8.60
C TRP A 120 7.57 -4.92 8.52
N LEU A 121 8.05 -5.24 7.32
CA LEU A 121 9.12 -6.20 7.16
C LEU A 121 10.38 -5.71 7.90
N PRO A 122 11.01 -6.54 8.76
CA PRO A 122 12.21 -6.15 9.48
C PRO A 122 13.35 -5.76 8.54
N ARG A 123 14.21 -4.82 8.96
CA ARG A 123 15.38 -4.39 8.16
C ARG A 123 16.30 -5.56 7.79
N THR A 124 16.45 -6.54 8.67
CA THR A 124 17.23 -7.77 8.42
C THR A 124 16.66 -8.56 7.25
N GLU A 125 15.34 -8.64 7.15
CA GLU A 125 14.64 -9.35 6.09
C GLU A 125 14.70 -8.58 4.77
N VAL A 126 14.53 -7.25 4.80
CA VAL A 126 14.74 -6.39 3.63
C VAL A 126 16.18 -6.54 3.10
N GLN A 127 17.19 -6.49 3.98
CA GLN A 127 18.58 -6.67 3.60
C GLN A 127 18.85 -8.07 3.01
N ARG A 128 18.23 -9.11 3.57
CA ARG A 128 18.32 -10.48 3.05
C ARG A 128 17.80 -10.56 1.62
N LEU A 129 16.61 -10.03 1.36
CA LEU A 129 15.99 -10.03 0.03
C LEU A 129 16.82 -9.24 -0.99
N LEU A 130 17.35 -8.06 -0.60
CA LEU A 130 18.26 -7.29 -1.44
C LEU A 130 19.54 -8.08 -1.77
N SER A 131 20.12 -8.76 -0.78
CA SER A 131 21.33 -9.58 -0.97
C SER A 131 21.09 -10.79 -1.88
N MET A 132 19.91 -11.39 -1.81
CA MET A 132 19.51 -12.48 -2.72
C MET A 132 19.44 -11.98 -4.16
N GLY A 133 18.83 -10.82 -4.41
CA GLY A 133 18.80 -10.19 -5.73
C GLY A 133 20.21 -9.86 -6.25
N ALA A 134 21.04 -9.26 -5.39
CA ALA A 134 22.43 -8.95 -5.70
C ALA A 134 23.27 -10.20 -6.02
N THR A 135 23.02 -11.31 -5.32
CA THR A 135 23.70 -12.59 -5.57
C THR A 135 23.26 -13.21 -6.89
N ALA A 136 21.97 -13.11 -7.23
CA ALA A 136 21.40 -13.69 -8.45
C ALA A 136 21.81 -12.93 -9.72
N HIS A 137 21.92 -11.60 -9.64
CA HIS A 137 22.12 -10.73 -10.81
C HIS A 137 23.44 -9.98 -10.83
N GLY A 138 24.22 -10.04 -9.74
CA GLY A 138 25.37 -9.17 -9.52
C GLY A 138 24.93 -7.77 -9.09
N MET A 139 25.78 -7.08 -8.33
CA MET A 139 25.62 -5.64 -8.14
C MET A 139 26.15 -4.93 -9.39
N PRO A 140 25.39 -4.00 -10.00
CA PRO A 140 25.93 -3.21 -11.10
C PRO A 140 27.16 -2.42 -10.61
N GLY A 141 28.18 -2.32 -11.47
CA GLY A 141 29.32 -1.47 -11.19
C GLY A 141 28.93 0.02 -11.11
N PRO A 142 29.78 0.91 -10.55
CA PRO A 142 29.47 2.34 -10.37
C PRO A 142 29.05 3.07 -11.65
N GLN A 143 29.62 2.66 -12.80
CA GLN A 143 29.30 3.22 -14.12
C GLN A 143 27.86 2.89 -14.53
N ALA A 144 27.43 1.63 -14.39
CA ALA A 144 26.07 1.20 -14.73
C ALA A 144 24.99 1.85 -13.84
N LEU A 145 25.30 2.15 -12.58
CA LEU A 145 24.37 2.85 -11.67
C LEU A 145 24.11 4.31 -12.08
N THR A 146 25.07 4.95 -12.77
CA THR A 146 24.94 6.35 -13.21
C THR A 146 24.05 6.47 -14.46
N GLU A 147 23.91 5.39 -15.22
CA GLU A 147 23.08 5.33 -16.44
C GLU A 147 21.61 4.98 -16.16
N LEU A 148 21.29 4.57 -14.93
CA LEU A 148 19.94 4.15 -14.49
C LEU A 148 19.12 5.26 -13.79
N GLY A 149 19.76 6.41 -13.48
CA GLY A 149 19.14 7.55 -12.79
C GLY A 149 18.77 8.68 -13.73
#